data_AF-A0AAD7I857-F1
#
_entry.id   AF-A0AAD7I857-F1
#
_cell.length_a   1.000
_cell.length_b   1.000
_cell.length_c   1.000
_cell.angle_alpha   90.00
_cell.angle_beta   90.00
_cell.angle_gamma   90.00
#
_symmetry.space_group_name_H-M   'P 1'
#
loop_
_entity.id
_entity.type
_entity.pdbx_description
1 polymer ?
#
loop_
_entity_poly.entity_id
_entity_poly.type
_entity_poly.pdbx_seq_one_letter_code
_entity_poly.pdbx_strand_id
1 'polypeptide(L)'
;DDLDLAIAGDQDRHIRHEAIEVKQNRFPFNSEEARDIFTDTLRTVHAAGIIPDQMGVAEAEWEDGMYAETEIIKVGRKDVEVILPFMIWWPRAVKWAQGLEILTKIQAVESGDIALI
;
A
#
# COMPACT_ATOMS: atom_id res chain seq x y z
N ASP A 1 11.34 30.41 24.27
CA ASP A 1 10.79 30.48 25.63
C ASP A 1 9.28 30.63 25.73
N ASP A 2 8.61 31.76 25.43
CA ASP A 2 7.13 31.81 25.56
C ASP A 2 6.38 31.02 24.47
N LEU A 3 6.93 30.97 23.25
CA LEU A 3 6.34 30.23 22.12
C LEU A 3 6.42 28.72 22.33
N ASP A 4 7.53 28.23 22.90
CA ASP A 4 7.76 26.80 23.11
C ASP A 4 6.83 26.25 24.20
N LEU A 5 6.56 27.05 25.25
CA LEU A 5 5.59 26.73 26.30
C LEU A 5 4.15 26.71 25.79
N ALA A 6 3.79 27.64 24.90
CA ALA A 6 2.46 27.67 24.29
C ALA A 6 2.21 26.47 23.36
N ILE A 7 3.20 26.10 22.55
CA ILE A 7 3.14 24.92 21.66
C ILE A 7 3.06 23.63 22.48
N ALA A 8 3.85 23.50 23.54
CA ALA A 8 3.82 22.33 24.43
C ALA A 8 2.45 22.18 25.12
N GLY A 9 1.86 23.28 25.61
CA GLY A 9 0.55 23.26 26.27
C GLY A 9 -0.61 22.87 25.37
N ASP A 10 -0.53 23.15 24.06
CA ASP A 10 -1.57 22.81 23.09
C ASP A 10 -1.53 21.34 22.64
N GLN A 11 -0.35 20.70 22.69
CA GLN A 11 -0.15 19.30 22.28
C GLN A 11 -0.55 18.29 23.37
N ASP A 12 -0.39 18.65 24.64
CA ASP A 12 -0.54 17.74 25.79
C ASP A 12 -1.94 17.14 25.96
N ARG A 13 -2.99 17.80 25.45
CA ARG A 13 -4.37 17.33 25.66
C ARG A 13 -4.82 16.28 24.64
N HIS A 14 -4.16 16.16 23.48
CA HIS A 14 -4.65 15.36 22.36
C HIS A 14 -3.72 14.20 21.93
N ILE A 15 -2.47 14.16 22.39
CA ILE A 15 -1.53 13.08 22.04
C ILE A 15 -1.20 12.29 23.32
N ARG A 16 -1.87 11.15 23.51
CA ARG A 16 -1.76 10.30 24.72
C ARG A 16 -0.96 9.02 24.52
N HIS A 17 -0.18 8.92 23.45
CA HIS A 17 0.70 7.77 23.25
C HIS A 17 2.15 8.24 23.30
N GLU A 18 3.01 7.43 23.91
CA GLU A 18 4.45 7.57 23.77
C GLU A 18 4.79 7.59 22.27
N ALA A 19 5.78 8.39 21.88
CA ALA A 19 6.21 8.43 20.49
C ALA A 19 6.65 7.02 20.09
N ILE A 20 5.94 6.42 19.13
CA ILE A 20 6.33 5.11 18.60
C ILE A 20 7.69 5.29 17.93
N GLU A 21 8.63 4.41 18.22
CA GLU A 21 9.92 4.39 17.54
C GLU A 21 9.69 4.16 16.04
N VAL A 22 9.72 5.25 15.28
CA VAL A 22 9.61 5.20 13.83
C VAL A 22 10.90 4.57 13.33
N LYS A 23 10.82 3.32 12.85
CA LYS A 23 11.95 2.70 12.15
C LYS A 23 12.44 3.68 11.10
N GLN A 24 13.74 4.02 11.14
CA GLN A 24 14.31 4.95 10.17
C GLN A 24 13.94 4.48 8.78
N ASN A 25 13.37 5.40 8.00
CA ASN A 25 12.76 5.19 6.71
C ASN A 25 13.79 4.63 5.73
N ARG A 26 14.02 3.30 5.77
CA ARG A 26 14.85 2.64 4.80
C ARG A 26 14.07 2.64 3.50
N PHE A 27 14.67 3.28 2.51
CA PHE A 27 14.28 3.12 1.13
C PHE A 27 14.01 1.62 0.87
N PRO A 28 12.88 1.24 0.24
CA PRO A 28 12.45 -0.15 0.18
C PRO A 28 13.32 -1.04 -0.74
N PHE A 29 14.39 -0.47 -1.29
CA PHE A 29 15.39 -1.10 -2.16
C PHE A 29 16.78 -0.89 -1.55
N ASN A 30 17.65 -1.89 -1.65
CA ASN A 30 19.03 -1.80 -1.18
C ASN A 30 19.97 -1.12 -2.19
N SER A 31 19.53 -0.95 -3.45
CA SER A 31 20.29 -0.27 -4.50
C SER A 31 19.39 0.55 -5.45
N GLU A 32 20.00 1.49 -6.19
CA GLU A 32 19.32 2.22 -7.27
C GLU A 32 18.98 1.29 -8.44
N GLU A 33 19.83 0.29 -8.72
CA GLU A 33 19.58 -0.74 -9.73
C GLU A 33 18.30 -1.53 -9.44
N ALA A 34 18.07 -1.94 -8.17
CA ALA A 34 16.85 -2.64 -7.77
C ALA A 34 15.59 -1.76 -7.95
N ARG A 35 15.70 -0.46 -7.68
CA ARG A 35 14.62 0.51 -7.92
C ARG A 35 14.32 0.67 -9.42
N ASP A 36 15.34 0.69 -10.26
CA ASP A 36 15.17 0.83 -11.70
C ASP A 36 14.56 -0.46 -12.29
N ILE A 37 15.01 -1.63 -11.85
CA ILE A 37 14.39 -2.93 -12.16
C ILE A 37 12.92 -2.95 -11.76
N PHE A 38 12.58 -2.50 -10.54
CA PHE A 38 11.19 -2.38 -10.10
C PHE A 38 10.36 -1.52 -11.05
N THR A 39 10.88 -0.33 -11.39
CA THR A 39 10.17 0.66 -12.20
C THR A 39 9.92 0.17 -13.62
N ASP A 40 10.91 -0.47 -14.24
CA ASP A 40 10.79 -1.01 -15.60
C ASP A 40 9.95 -2.28 -15.64
N THR A 41 10.06 -3.14 -14.62
CA THR A 41 9.22 -4.34 -14.49
C THR A 41 7.77 -3.96 -14.28
N LEU A 42 7.48 -3.02 -13.37
CA LEU A 42 6.11 -2.54 -13.11
C LEU A 42 5.50 -1.95 -14.38
N ARG A 43 6.27 -1.17 -15.16
CA ARG A 43 5.80 -0.62 -16.44
C ARG A 43 5.46 -1.72 -17.43
N THR A 44 6.31 -2.74 -17.52
CA THR A 44 6.13 -3.87 -18.44
C THR A 44 4.93 -4.73 -18.07
N VAL A 45 4.83 -5.12 -16.79
CA VAL A 45 3.71 -5.90 -16.24
C VAL A 45 2.39 -5.16 -16.39
N HIS A 46 2.39 -3.86 -16.10
CA HIS A 46 1.20 -3.02 -16.25
C HIS A 46 0.75 -2.91 -17.71
N ALA A 47 1.69 -2.67 -18.63
CA ALA A 47 1.40 -2.61 -20.06
C ALA A 47 0.92 -3.96 -20.64
N ALA A 48 1.38 -5.08 -20.07
CA ALA A 48 0.96 -6.42 -20.44
C ALA A 48 -0.41 -6.83 -19.84
N GLY A 49 -0.98 -6.03 -18.93
CA GLY A 49 -2.27 -6.33 -18.31
C GLY A 49 -2.25 -7.58 -17.40
N ILE A 50 -1.10 -7.94 -16.85
CA ILE A 50 -0.96 -9.10 -15.96
C ILE A 50 -1.66 -8.81 -14.64
N ILE A 51 -2.64 -9.64 -14.26
CA ILE A 51 -3.38 -9.50 -13.00
C ILE A 51 -2.78 -10.46 -11.98
N PRO A 52 -2.20 -9.97 -10.86
CA PRO A 52 -1.70 -10.83 -9.79
C PRO A 52 -2.82 -11.62 -9.14
N ASP A 53 -2.52 -12.84 -8.69
CA ASP A 53 -3.40 -13.67 -7.88
C ASP A 53 -3.14 -13.44 -6.38
N GLN A 54 -4.05 -13.95 -5.55
CA GLN A 54 -3.97 -13.92 -4.08
C GLN A 54 -3.91 -12.50 -3.48
N MET A 55 -4.46 -11.51 -4.20
CA MET A 55 -4.49 -10.10 -3.81
C MET A 55 -5.87 -9.46 -3.92
N GLY A 56 -6.92 -10.25 -4.17
CA GLY A 56 -8.32 -9.79 -4.25
C GLY A 56 -8.64 -8.96 -5.50
N VAL A 57 -7.80 -9.03 -6.54
CA VAL A 57 -7.95 -8.26 -7.79
C VAL A 57 -8.27 -9.14 -8.99
N ALA A 58 -8.02 -10.45 -8.90
CA ALA A 58 -8.38 -11.42 -9.94
C ALA A 58 -9.84 -11.86 -9.77
N GLU A 59 -10.56 -12.02 -10.88
CA GLU A 59 -11.99 -12.35 -10.87
C GLU A 59 -12.31 -13.64 -10.10
N ALA A 60 -11.38 -14.60 -10.12
CA ALA A 60 -11.50 -15.87 -9.40
C ALA A 60 -11.52 -15.73 -7.86
N GLU A 61 -11.13 -14.56 -7.34
CA GLU A 61 -11.06 -14.27 -5.91
C GLU A 61 -12.32 -13.56 -5.39
N TRP A 62 -13.22 -13.15 -6.29
CA TRP A 62 -14.39 -12.35 -5.93
C TRP A 62 -15.54 -13.24 -5.47
N GLU A 63 -16.03 -13.01 -4.24
CA GLU A 63 -17.04 -13.85 -3.59
C GLU A 63 -18.36 -13.94 -4.39
N ASP A 64 -18.80 -12.82 -4.99
CA ASP A 64 -20.04 -12.74 -5.77
C ASP A 64 -19.80 -12.66 -7.29
N GLY A 65 -18.58 -12.96 -7.74
CA GLY A 65 -18.17 -12.85 -9.14
C GLY A 65 -18.07 -11.40 -9.65
N MET A 66 -18.13 -10.41 -8.76
CA MET A 66 -17.98 -8.99 -9.05
C MET A 66 -16.99 -8.35 -8.08
N TYR A 67 -16.23 -7.38 -8.56
CA TYR A 67 -15.38 -6.57 -7.70
C TYR A 67 -16.24 -5.64 -6.83
N ALA A 68 -15.83 -5.43 -5.57
CA ALA A 68 -16.58 -4.59 -4.64
C ALA A 68 -16.67 -3.13 -5.13
N GLU A 69 -17.90 -2.66 -5.40
CA GLU A 69 -18.17 -1.28 -5.83
C GLU A 69 -18.67 -0.35 -4.71
N THR A 70 -18.79 -0.86 -3.50
CA THR A 70 -19.21 -0.09 -2.33
C THR A 70 -18.48 -0.57 -1.09
N GLU A 71 -18.10 0.36 -0.21
CA GLU A 71 -17.53 0.05 1.09
C GLU A 71 -18.18 0.91 2.17
N ILE A 72 -18.47 0.32 3.33
CA ILE A 72 -19.01 1.05 4.48
C ILE A 72 -17.85 1.38 5.43
N ILE A 73 -17.54 2.67 5.54
CA ILE A 73 -16.48 3.17 6.41
C ILE A 73 -17.09 3.83 7.64
N LYS A 74 -16.56 3.49 8.81
CA LYS A 74 -16.99 4.10 10.07
C LYS A 74 -16.29 5.44 10.31
N VAL A 75 -17.04 6.53 10.25
CA VAL A 75 -16.58 7.90 10.53
C VAL A 75 -17.11 8.34 11.90
N GLY A 76 -16.29 8.14 12.93
CA GLY A 76 -16.66 8.40 14.32
C GLY A 76 -17.78 7.46 14.80
N ARG A 77 -18.98 8.01 14.96
CA ARG A 77 -20.18 7.25 15.37
C ARG A 77 -21.14 6.92 14.21
N LYS A 78 -20.78 7.29 12.98
CA LYS A 78 -21.64 7.11 11.80
C LYS A 78 -20.97 6.16 10.83
N ASP A 79 -21.78 5.38 10.14
CA ASP A 79 -21.36 4.58 9.01
C ASP A 79 -21.63 5.38 7.74
N VAL A 80 -20.64 5.45 6.86
CA VAL A 80 -20.69 6.18 5.59
C VAL A 80 -20.42 5.18 4.48
N GLU A 81 -21.39 5.05 3.58
CA GLU A 81 -21.21 4.28 2.36
C GLU A 81 -20.40 5.10 1.35
N VAL A 82 -19.33 4.49 0.85
CA VAL A 82 -18.45 5.04 -0.17
C VAL A 82 -18.62 4.22 -1.44
N ILE A 83 -18.94 4.90 -2.54
CA ILE A 83 -19.01 4.26 -3.85
C ILE A 83 -17.60 4.16 -4.42
N LEU A 84 -17.26 2.98 -4.90
CA LEU A 84 -15.97 2.60 -5.47
C LEU A 84 -16.16 2.14 -6.93
N PRO A 85 -16.40 3.07 -7.89
CA PRO A 85 -16.66 2.68 -9.27
C PRO A 85 -15.55 1.78 -9.84
N PHE A 86 -15.94 0.63 -10.40
CA PHE A 86 -15.02 -0.37 -10.94
C PHE A 86 -13.97 0.23 -11.88
N MET A 87 -14.43 1.05 -12.84
CA MET A 87 -13.60 1.69 -13.87
C MET A 87 -12.49 2.60 -13.31
N ILE A 88 -12.59 3.02 -12.04
CA ILE A 88 -11.61 3.86 -11.37
C ILE A 88 -10.78 3.03 -10.39
N TRP A 89 -11.44 2.22 -9.56
CA TRP A 89 -10.79 1.57 -8.43
C TRP A 89 -10.12 0.27 -8.80
N TRP A 90 -10.72 -0.56 -9.65
CA TRP A 90 -10.11 -1.82 -10.04
C TRP A 90 -8.78 -1.63 -10.77
N PRO A 91 -8.63 -0.73 -11.78
CA PRO A 91 -7.34 -0.48 -12.41
C PRO A 91 -6.26 0.01 -11.43
N ARG A 92 -6.66 0.76 -10.40
CA ARG A 92 -5.74 1.24 -9.34
C ARG A 92 -5.33 0.11 -8.40
N ALA A 93 -6.27 -0.73 -8.00
CA ALA A 93 -6.02 -1.89 -7.17
C ALA A 93 -5.08 -2.87 -7.87
N VAL A 94 -5.33 -3.16 -9.15
CA VAL A 94 -4.44 -3.99 -9.99
C VAL A 94 -3.04 -3.40 -10.04
N LYS A 95 -2.89 -2.10 -10.32
CA LYS A 95 -1.56 -1.46 -10.38
C LYS A 95 -0.83 -1.50 -9.04
N TRP A 96 -1.57 -1.35 -7.93
CA TRP A 96 -1.02 -1.48 -6.59
C TRP A 96 -0.56 -2.93 -6.33
N ALA A 97 -1.39 -3.92 -6.64
CA ALA A 97 -1.07 -5.34 -6.48
C ALA A 97 0.16 -5.75 -7.32
N GLN A 98 0.23 -5.29 -8.58
CA GLN A 98 1.39 -5.48 -9.45
C GLN A 98 2.66 -4.93 -8.79
N GLY A 99 2.60 -3.71 -8.25
CA GLY A 99 3.70 -3.10 -7.54
C GLY A 99 4.10 -3.89 -6.30
N LEU A 100 3.13 -4.29 -5.47
CA LEU A 100 3.39 -5.04 -4.25
C LEU A 100 4.08 -6.37 -4.55
N GLU A 101 3.57 -7.13 -5.52
CA GLU A 101 4.13 -8.44 -5.88
C GLU A 101 5.59 -8.32 -6.36
N ILE A 102 5.87 -7.36 -7.24
CA ILE A 102 7.23 -7.11 -7.75
C ILE A 102 8.15 -6.68 -6.61
N LEU A 103 7.68 -5.78 -5.72
CA LEU A 103 8.48 -5.32 -4.59
C LEU A 103 8.82 -6.47 -3.64
N THR A 104 7.85 -7.31 -3.30
CA THR A 104 8.06 -8.48 -2.45
C THR A 104 9.08 -9.45 -3.06
N LYS A 105 9.00 -9.69 -4.38
CA LYS A 105 9.98 -10.53 -5.10
C LYS A 105 11.38 -9.92 -5.04
N ILE A 106 11.53 -8.62 -5.30
CA ILE A 106 12.82 -7.92 -5.23
C ILE A 106 13.41 -7.98 -3.82
N GLN A 107 12.60 -7.72 -2.79
CA GLN A 107 13.07 -7.75 -1.40
C GLN A 107 13.49 -9.15 -0.96
N ALA A 108 12.81 -10.19 -1.45
CA ALA A 108 13.21 -11.57 -1.20
C ALA A 108 14.55 -11.92 -1.89
N VAL A 109 14.79 -11.44 -3.12
CA VAL A 109 16.10 -11.57 -3.79
C VAL A 109 17.18 -10.86 -2.95
N GLU A 110 16.94 -9.61 -2.57
CA GLU A 110 17.91 -8.78 -1.85
C GLU A 110 18.22 -9.30 -0.44
N SER A 111 17.28 -10.00 0.20
CA SER A 111 17.47 -10.61 1.52
C SER A 111 18.14 -11.99 1.44
N GLY A 112 18.30 -12.55 0.23
CA GLY A 112 18.85 -13.89 0.02
C GLY A 112 17.87 -15.02 0.34
N ASP A 113 16.58 -14.71 0.50
CA ASP A 113 15.51 -15.66 0.86
C ASP A 113 14.98 -16.45 -0.35
N ILE A 114 15.50 -16.21 -1.56
CA ILE A 114 15.12 -16.95 -2.77
C ILE A 114 16.13 -18.06 -3.04
N ALA A 115 15.73 -19.29 -2.72
CA ALA A 115 16.12 -20.45 -3.52
C ALA A 115 15.45 -20.32 -4.89
N LEU A 116 16.27 -20.25 -5.94
CA LEU A 116 15.82 -20.22 -7.35
C LEU A 116 14.73 -21.28 -7.58
N ILE A 117 13.59 -20.83 -8.09
CA ILE A 117 12.59 -21.68 -8.74
C ILE A 117 13.18 -22.21 -10.05
#